data_AF-A0A7K1EMD9-F1
#
_entry.id   AF-A0A7K1EMD9-F1
#
_cell.length_a   1.000
_cell.length_b   1.000
_cell.length_c   1.000
_cell.angle_alpha   90.00
_cell.angle_beta   90.00
_cell.angle_gamma   90.00
#
_symmetry.space_group_name_H-M   'P 1'
#
loop_
_entity.id
_entity.type
_entity.pdbx_description
1 polymer ?
#
loop_
_entity_poly.entity_id
_entity_poly.type
_entity_poly.pdbx_seq_one_letter_code
_entity_poly.pdbx_strand_id
1 'polypeptide(L)' 'MDRRIFGLETEYGITCTLRGQRRLTPDETARYLFRSVVAWGRSSNVFLENGG' A
#
# COMPACT_ATOMS: atom_id res chain seq x y z
N MET A 1 -16.11 -18.51 -24.42
CA MET A 1 -14.77 -18.42 -23.77
C MET A 1 -15.05 -18.31 -22.29
N ASP A 2 -15.37 -19.45 -21.65
CA ASP A 2 -16.29 -19.42 -20.52
C ASP A 2 -15.58 -19.43 -19.15
N ARG A 3 -14.26 -19.66 -19.12
CA ARG A 3 -13.45 -19.59 -17.90
C ARG A 3 -11.99 -19.25 -18.21
N ARG A 4 -11.46 -18.22 -17.54
CA ARG A 4 -10.06 -17.77 -17.63
C ARG A 4 -9.64 -17.16 -16.29
N ILE A 5 -8.35 -17.28 -15.96
CA ILE A 5 -7.74 -16.64 -14.78
C ILE A 5 -7.34 -15.22 -15.15
N PHE A 6 -7.63 -14.27 -14.27
CA PHE A 6 -7.26 -12.86 -14.40
C PHE A 6 -6.68 -12.36 -13.08
N GLY A 7 -5.77 -11.40 -13.16
CA GLY A 7 -5.26 -10.62 -12.03
C GLY A 7 -5.47 -9.14 -12.29
N LEU A 8 -5.60 -8.37 -11.23
CA LEU A 8 -5.67 -6.90 -11.28
C LEU A 8 -4.53 -6.35 -10.45
N GLU A 9 -3.85 -5.36 -11.01
CA GLU A 9 -2.82 -4.58 -10.31
C GLU A 9 -3.36 -3.16 -10.14
N THR A 10 -3.14 -2.56 -8.98
CA THR A 10 -3.63 -1.20 -8.68
C THR A 10 -2.55 -0.41 -7.96
N GLU A 11 -2.28 0.79 -8.48
CA GLU A 11 -1.37 1.75 -7.87
C GLU A 11 -2.16 2.92 -7.29
N TYR A 12 -1.83 3.31 -6.07
CA TYR A 12 -2.46 4.44 -5.39
C TYR A 12 -1.46 5.58 -5.20
N GLY A 13 -1.80 6.76 -5.71
CA GLY A 13 -1.11 7.99 -5.36
C GLY A 13 -1.42 8.40 -3.93
N ILE A 14 -0.39 8.67 -3.12
CA ILE A 14 -0.55 9.09 -1.72
C ILE A 14 0.02 10.49 -1.49
N THR A 15 -0.65 11.28 -0.68
CA THR A 15 -0.18 12.60 -0.22
C THR A 15 -0.67 12.87 1.19
N CYS A 16 0.23 13.29 2.08
CA CYS A 16 -0.11 13.70 3.45
C CYS A 16 -0.20 15.22 3.54
N THR A 17 -1.40 15.75 3.85
CA THR A 17 -1.61 17.18 4.10
C THR A 17 -2.15 17.41 5.52
N LEU A 18 -1.78 18.56 6.11
CA LEU A 18 -2.35 19.05 7.34
C LEU A 18 -2.58 20.55 7.18
N ARG A 19 -3.82 21.01 7.41
CA ARG A 19 -4.21 22.43 7.21
C ARG A 19 -3.85 22.96 5.81
N GLY A 20 -4.04 22.14 4.78
CA GLY A 20 -3.75 22.51 3.38
C GLY A 20 -2.28 22.52 2.99
N GLN A 21 -1.35 22.22 3.91
CA GLN A 21 0.08 22.14 3.63
C GLN A 21 0.55 20.70 3.62
N ARG A 22 1.47 20.38 2.69
CA ARG A 22 2.11 19.07 2.63
C ARG A 22 3.03 18.90 3.84
N ARG A 23 2.83 17.82 4.60
CA ARG A 23 3.55 17.59 5.86
C ARG A 23 4.69 16.59 5.74
N LEU A 24 4.52 15.60 4.87
CA LEU A 24 5.47 14.51 4.64
C LEU A 24 5.71 14.32 3.14
N THR A 25 6.89 13.81 2.81
CA THR A 25 7.17 13.26 1.47
C THR A 25 6.30 12.01 1.23
N PRO A 26 6.11 11.57 -0.03
CA PRO A 26 5.27 10.40 -0.31
C PRO A 26 5.92 9.15 0.29
N ASP A 27 7.25 9.07 0.26
CA ASP A 27 8.04 7.97 0.80
C ASP A 27 7.90 7.88 2.33
N GLU A 28 8.00 8.99 3.07
CA GLU A 28 7.71 9.00 4.51
C GLU A 28 6.26 8.62 4.81
N THR A 29 5.32 9.09 3.99
CA THR A 29 3.90 8.74 4.12
C THR A 29 3.69 7.23 3.93
N ALA A 30 4.30 6.65 2.89
CA ALA A 30 4.27 5.21 2.62
C ALA A 30 4.85 4.42 3.80
N ARG A 31 6.07 4.76 4.26
CA ARG A 31 6.68 4.08 5.41
C ARG A 31 5.82 4.16 6.66
N TYR A 32 5.19 5.30 6.92
CA TYR A 32 4.31 5.48 8.06
C TYR A 32 3.05 4.60 7.98
N LEU A 33 2.44 4.49 6.79
CA LEU A 33 1.26 3.66 6.55
C LEU A 33 1.58 2.16 6.65
N PHE A 34 2.71 1.72 6.09
CA PHE A 34 3.10 0.31 6.06
C PHE A 34 3.82 -0.18 7.32
N ARG A 35 4.02 0.67 8.35
CA ARG A 35 4.81 0.31 9.54
C ARG A 35 4.30 -0.95 10.26
N SER A 36 2.99 -1.12 10.37
CA SER A 36 2.38 -2.28 11.03
C SER A 36 2.54 -3.55 10.21
N VAL A 37 2.40 -3.41 8.88
CA VAL A 37 2.60 -4.50 7.92
C VAL A 37 4.04 -5.00 7.98
N VAL A 38 5.01 -4.08 7.96
CA VAL A 38 6.44 -4.42 8.07
C VAL A 38 6.76 -5.05 9.43
N ALA A 39 6.20 -4.53 10.52
CA ALA A 39 6.41 -5.09 11.86
C ALA A 39 5.90 -6.53 12.00
N TRP A 40 4.77 -6.84 11.36
CA TRP A 40 4.18 -8.18 11.37
C TRP A 40 4.88 -9.14 10.40
N GLY A 41 5.04 -8.74 9.14
CA GLY A 41 5.53 -9.61 8.05
C GLY A 41 7.04 -9.58 7.83
N ARG A 42 7.78 -8.73 8.55
CA ARG A 42 9.22 -8.44 8.34
C ARG A 42 9.57 -7.98 6.91
N SER A 43 8.56 -7.62 6.11
CA SER A 43 8.64 -7.24 4.71
C SER A 43 7.56 -6.20 4.40
N SER A 44 7.85 -5.29 3.47
CA SER A 44 6.85 -4.37 2.91
C SER A 44 6.01 -5.00 1.80
N ASN A 45 6.38 -6.20 1.35
CA ASN A 45 5.64 -7.01 0.39
C ASN A 45 5.13 -8.27 1.10
N VAL A 46 3.82 -8.36 1.27
CA VAL A 46 3.13 -9.46 1.95
C VAL A 46 1.89 -9.83 1.17
N PHE A 47 1.49 -11.10 1.28
CA PHE A 47 0.15 -11.53 0.87
C PHE A 47 -0.77 -11.52 2.09
N LEU A 48 -1.96 -10.98 1.92
CA LEU A 48 -3.03 -11.02 2.90
C LEU A 48 -3.80 -12.35 2.79
N GLU A 49 -4.63 -12.66 3.78
CA GLU A 49 -5.37 -13.93 3.84
C GLU A 49 -6.32 -14.16 2.64
N ASN A 50 -6.73 -13.08 1.95
CA ASN A 50 -7.55 -13.16 0.75
C ASN A 50 -6.74 -13.41 -0.54
N GLY A 51 -5.42 -13.59 -0.46
CA GLY A 51 -4.54 -13.93 -1.57
C GLY A 51 -4.07 -12.76 -2.44
N GLY A 52 -4.36 -11.51 -2.03
CA GLY A 52 -3.79 -10.30 -2.61
C GLY A 52 -2.59 -9.77 -1.82
#